data_AF-A0A182N133-F1
#
_entry.id   AF-A0A182N133-F1
#
_cell.length_a   1.000
_cell.length_b   1.000
_cell.length_c   1.000
_cell.angle_alpha   90.00
_cell.angle_beta   90.00
_cell.angle_gamma   90.00
#
_symmetry.space_group_name_H-M   'P 1'
#
loop_
_entity.id
_entity.type
_entity.pdbx_description
1 polymer ?
#
loop_
_entity_poly.entity_id
_entity_poly.type
_entity_poly.pdbx_seq_one_letter_code
_entity_poly.pdbx_strand_id
1 'polypeptide(L)'
;MIRHFWNRYKVVIIFPALAFGSIAADYNYTRQWKKARQQLQHTLSYLWSVVPLFGFGVGWFLDRKETERMTMFRDKSALYGRTLKEGEKPSWP
;
A
#
# COMPACT_ATOMS: atom_id res chain seq x y z
N MET A 1 55.76 -29.60 -12.84
CA MET A 1 55.74 -28.28 -12.17
C MET A 1 54.38 -28.01 -11.49
N ILE A 2 53.25 -28.02 -12.21
CA ILE A 2 51.89 -27.75 -11.67
C ILE A 2 51.49 -28.66 -10.48
N ARG A 3 51.70 -29.99 -10.56
CA ARG A 3 51.33 -30.91 -9.45
C ARG A 3 52.05 -30.59 -8.14
N HIS A 4 53.29 -30.12 -8.22
CA HIS A 4 54.10 -29.80 -7.05
C HIS A 4 53.65 -28.48 -6.40
N PHE A 5 53.28 -27.49 -7.21
CA PHE A 5 52.64 -26.26 -6.75
C PHE A 5 51.30 -26.54 -6.05
N TRP A 6 50.42 -27.32 -6.67
CA TRP A 6 49.11 -27.66 -6.11
C TRP A 6 49.22 -28.34 -4.74
N ASN A 7 50.16 -29.29 -4.57
CA ASN A 7 50.36 -29.96 -3.29
C ASN A 7 50.85 -29.03 -2.16
N ARG A 8 51.55 -27.94 -2.49
CA ARG A 8 52.04 -26.97 -1.50
C ARG A 8 50.99 -25.91 -1.11
N TYR A 9 50.19 -25.44 -2.07
CA TYR A 9 49.33 -24.27 -1.86
C TYR A 9 47.82 -24.58 -1.77
N LYS A 10 47.38 -25.81 -2.05
CA LYS A 10 45.94 -26.18 -2.03
C LYS A 10 45.22 -25.77 -0.74
N VAL A 11 45.84 -25.93 0.43
CA VAL A 11 45.20 -25.57 1.71
C VAL A 11 45.04 -24.06 1.85
N VAL A 12 46.07 -23.28 1.48
CA VAL A 12 46.08 -21.82 1.56
C VAL A 12 45.12 -21.17 0.56
N ILE A 13 44.82 -21.85 -0.55
CA ILE A 13 43.86 -21.36 -1.55
C ILE A 13 42.43 -21.80 -1.19
N ILE A 14 42.25 -23.07 -0.81
CA ILE A 14 40.92 -23.64 -0.55
C ILE A 14 40.32 -23.11 0.74
N PHE A 15 41.11 -22.97 1.82
CA PHE A 15 40.59 -22.57 3.12
C PHE A 15 39.96 -21.16 3.11
N PRO A 16 40.63 -20.09 2.60
CA PRO A 16 40.02 -18.78 2.50
C PRO A 16 38.85 -18.76 1.51
N ALA A 17 38.94 -19.48 0.39
CA ALA A 17 37.85 -19.55 -0.58
C ALA A 17 36.57 -20.16 0.03
N LEU A 18 36.72 -21.22 0.83
CA LEU A 18 35.60 -21.82 1.56
C LEU A 18 35.08 -20.91 2.68
N ALA A 19 35.97 -20.27 3.44
CA ALA A 19 35.59 -19.37 4.53
C ALA A 19 34.85 -18.12 4.00
N PHE A 20 35.35 -17.45 2.97
CA PHE A 20 34.66 -16.32 2.36
C PHE A 20 33.41 -16.77 1.59
N GLY A 21 33.44 -17.95 0.96
CA GLY A 21 32.29 -18.52 0.27
C GLY A 21 31.11 -18.80 1.21
N SER A 22 31.37 -19.37 2.39
CA SER A 22 30.32 -19.63 3.39
C SER A 22 29.73 -18.33 3.95
N ILE A 23 30.57 -17.34 4.25
CA ILE A 23 30.13 -16.01 4.71
C ILE A 23 29.30 -15.31 3.62
N ALA A 24 29.73 -15.38 2.36
CA ALA A 24 29.00 -14.78 1.24
C ALA A 24 27.64 -15.46 1.02
N ALA A 25 27.58 -16.79 1.16
CA ALA A 25 26.33 -17.55 1.07
C ALA A 25 25.35 -17.17 2.19
N ASP A 26 25.83 -17.10 3.44
CA ASP A 26 25.03 -16.69 4.60
C ASP A 26 24.55 -15.23 4.49
N TYR A 27 25.42 -14.32 4.04
CA TYR A 27 25.06 -12.94 3.77
C TYR A 27 23.99 -12.82 2.68
N ASN A 28 24.12 -13.58 1.58
CA ASN A 28 23.14 -13.57 0.51
C ASN A 28 21.78 -14.09 1.00
N TYR A 29 21.77 -15.20 1.75
CA TYR A 29 20.56 -15.73 2.37
C TYR A 29 19.88 -14.69 3.27
N THR A 30 20.65 -14.06 4.16
CA THR A 30 20.15 -13.00 5.06
C THR A 30 19.59 -11.82 4.28
N ARG A 31 20.24 -11.42 3.18
CA ARG A 31 19.79 -10.33 2.32
C ARG A 31 18.46 -10.67 1.63
N GLN A 32 18.31 -11.89 1.14
CA GLN A 32 17.06 -12.36 0.53
C GLN A 32 15.93 -12.37 1.55
N TRP A 33 16.17 -12.86 2.76
CA TRP A 33 15.18 -12.86 3.84
C TRP A 33 14.73 -11.44 4.21
N LYS A 34 15.67 -10.49 4.33
CA LYS A 34 15.35 -9.08 4.60
C LYS A 34 14.54 -8.45 3.48
N LYS A 35 14.84 -8.73 2.21
CA LYS A 35 14.06 -8.25 1.06
C LYS A 35 12.62 -8.77 1.10
N ALA A 36 12.44 -10.07 1.35
CA ALA A 36 11.11 -10.67 1.45
C ALA A 36 10.29 -10.04 2.59
N ARG A 37 10.91 -9.85 3.76
CA ARG A 37 10.27 -9.20 4.90
C ARG A 37 9.90 -7.74 4.61
N GLN A 38 10.77 -7.01 3.93
CA GLN A 38 10.52 -5.62 3.52
C GLN A 38 9.37 -5.53 2.52
N GLN A 39 9.29 -6.45 1.55
CA GLN A 39 8.15 -6.54 0.63
C GLN A 39 6.83 -6.75 1.38
N LEU A 40 6.79 -7.69 2.33
CA LEU A 40 5.61 -7.92 3.16
C LEU A 40 5.22 -6.66 3.94
N GLN A 41 6.17 -5.96 4.54
CA GLN A 41 5.90 -4.71 5.26
C GLN A 41 5.30 -3.64 4.34
N HIS A 42 5.86 -3.44 3.14
CA HIS A 42 5.29 -2.51 2.16
C HIS A 42 3.87 -2.91 1.74
N THR A 43 3.60 -4.20 1.50
CA THR A 43 2.25 -4.66 1.15
C THR A 43 1.23 -4.38 2.25
N LEU A 44 1.61 -4.56 3.52
CA LEU A 44 0.75 -4.23 4.66
C LEU A 44 0.55 -2.71 4.79
N SER A 45 1.56 -1.90 4.50
CA SER A 45 1.42 -0.44 4.50
C SER A 45 0.47 0.06 3.41
N TYR A 46 0.48 -0.55 2.22
CA TYR A 46 -0.49 -0.18 1.16
C TYR A 46 -1.92 -0.50 1.57
N LEU A 47 -2.17 -1.60 2.29
CA LEU A 47 -3.50 -1.90 2.84
C LEU A 47 -4.02 -0.80 3.78
N TRP A 48 -3.14 -0.17 4.57
CA TRP A 48 -3.53 0.93 5.45
C TRP A 48 -3.95 2.20 4.70
N SER A 49 -3.47 2.42 3.47
CA SER A 49 -3.92 3.55 2.64
C SER A 49 -5.38 3.40 2.15
N VAL A 50 -5.94 2.20 2.16
CA VAL A 50 -7.34 1.95 1.77
C VAL A 50 -8.32 2.45 2.85
N VAL A 51 -7.91 2.46 4.11
CA VAL A 51 -8.75 2.87 5.25
C VAL A 51 -9.29 4.31 5.12
N PRO A 52 -8.46 5.35 4.87
CA PRO A 52 -8.98 6.71 4.71
C PRO A 52 -9.87 6.87 3.47
N LEU A 53 -9.57 6.18 2.37
CA LEU A 53 -10.40 6.21 1.16
C LEU A 53 -11.78 5.60 1.41
N PHE A 54 -11.82 4.48 2.12
CA PHE A 54 -13.08 3.85 2.52
C PHE A 54 -13.86 4.74 3.49
N GLY A 55 -13.20 5.31 4.50
CA GLY A 55 -13.80 6.25 5.44
C GLY A 55 -14.41 7.47 4.74
N PHE A 56 -13.70 8.04 3.76
CA PHE A 56 -14.22 9.14 2.94
C PHE A 56 -15.46 8.72 2.14
N GLY A 57 -15.42 7.56 1.46
CA GLY A 57 -16.55 7.08 0.67
C GLY A 57 -17.80 6.81 1.53
N VAL A 58 -17.62 6.21 2.70
CA VAL A 58 -18.72 5.97 3.65
C VAL A 58 -19.25 7.29 4.22
N GLY A 59 -18.37 8.21 4.61
CA GLY A 59 -18.77 9.53 5.11
C GLY A 59 -19.60 10.30 4.08
N TRP A 60 -19.13 10.37 2.83
CA TRP A 60 -19.85 11.01 1.74
C TRP A 60 -21.21 10.37 1.47
N PHE A 61 -21.30 9.04 1.54
CA PHE A 61 -22.57 8.33 1.39
C PHE A 61 -23.57 8.69 2.49
N LEU A 62 -23.13 8.75 3.75
CA LEU A 62 -23.96 9.12 4.89
C LEU A 62 -24.43 10.58 4.79
N ASP A 63 -23.54 11.50 4.41
CA ASP A 63 -23.89 12.92 4.21
C ASP A 63 -24.96 13.11 3.13
N ARG A 64 -24.91 12.34 2.04
CA ARG A 64 -25.97 12.34 1.02
C ARG A 64 -27.30 11.87 1.58
N LYS A 65 -27.31 10.81 2.40
CA LYS A 65 -28.53 10.32 3.04
C LYS A 65 -29.11 11.31 4.02
N GLU A 66 -28.28 12.02 4.76
CA GLU A 66 -28.77 13.07 5.64
C GLU A 66 -29.31 14.28 4.86
N THR A 67 -28.65 14.65 3.74
CA THR A 67 -29.16 15.70 2.83
C THR A 67 -30.53 15.34 2.25
N GLU A 68 -30.73 14.08 1.86
CA GLU A 68 -32.04 13.57 1.42
C GLU A 68 -33.12 13.67 2.52
N ARG A 69 -32.74 13.57 3.80
CA ARG A 69 -33.68 13.75 4.93
C ARG A 69 -34.01 15.22 5.19
N MET A 70 -33.09 16.14 4.86
CA MET A 70 -33.25 17.58 5.07
C MET A 70 -34.02 18.30 3.95
N THR A 71 -34.79 17.60 3.13
CA THR A 71 -35.52 18.20 1.99
C THR A 71 -36.87 18.83 2.36
N MET A 72 -37.30 18.77 3.63
CA MET A 72 -38.65 19.23 4.05
C MET A 72 -38.91 20.72 3.74
N PHE A 73 -37.87 21.56 3.89
CA PHE A 73 -37.92 23.01 3.67
C PHE A 73 -37.35 23.45 2.31
N ARG A 74 -37.10 22.50 1.42
CA ARG A 74 -36.63 22.77 0.07
C ARG A 74 -37.65 23.59 -0.72
N ASP A 75 -37.17 24.61 -1.43
CA ASP A 75 -37.98 25.53 -2.25
C ASP A 75 -39.11 26.24 -1.48
N LYS A 76 -38.98 26.37 -0.15
CA LYS A 76 -39.97 27.03 0.74
C LYS A 76 -39.40 28.19 1.54
N SER A 77 -38.12 28.52 1.37
CA SER A 77 -37.50 29.66 2.07
C SER A 77 -38.01 31.00 1.53
N ALA A 78 -37.95 32.07 2.33
CA ALA A 78 -38.39 33.40 1.88
C ALA A 78 -37.59 33.93 0.68
N LEU A 79 -36.33 33.53 0.54
CA LEU A 79 -35.42 34.00 -0.51
C LEU A 79 -35.52 33.16 -1.80
N TYR A 80 -35.71 31.84 -1.68
CA TYR A 80 -35.67 30.89 -2.80
C TYR A 80 -37.00 30.15 -3.03
N GLY A 81 -38.07 30.54 -2.35
CA GLY A 81 -39.38 29.95 -2.49
C GLY A 81 -39.98 30.25 -3.86
N ARG A 82 -40.27 29.21 -4.65
CA ARG A 82 -40.88 29.34 -5.98
C ARG A 82 -41.79 28.17 -6.32
N THR A 83 -42.69 28.39 -7.28
CA THR A 83 -43.46 27.32 -7.91
C THR A 83 -42.59 26.64 -8.97
N LEU A 84 -42.48 25.32 -8.89
CA LEU A 84 -41.78 24.50 -9.89
C LEU A 84 -42.69 24.30 -11.10
N LYS A 85 -42.11 24.30 -12.31
CA LYS A 85 -42.84 23.90 -13.52
C LYS A 85 -43.11 22.40 -13.50
N GLU A 86 -44.13 21.95 -14.24
CA GLU A 86 -44.42 20.53 -14.37
C GLU A 86 -43.20 19.76 -14.91
N GLY A 87 -42.75 18.75 -14.16
CA GLY A 87 -41.56 17.95 -14.49
C GLY A 87 -40.21 18.56 -14.10
N GLU A 88 -40.19 19.76 -13.52
CA GLU A 88 -38.93 20.39 -13.08
C GLU A 88 -38.39 19.70 -11.81
N LYS A 89 -37.10 19.36 -11.84
CA LYS A 89 -36.43 18.77 -10.67
C LYS A 89 -36.32 19.81 -9.55
N PRO A 90 -36.40 19.38 -8.28
CA PRO A 90 -36.16 20.26 -7.15
C PRO A 90 -34.75 20.85 -7.16
N SER A 91 -34.55 21.95 -6.43
CA SER A 91 -33.26 22.66 -6.43
C SER A 91 -32.08 21.88 -5.86
N TRP A 92 -32.30 20.98 -4.90
CA TRP A 92 -31.28 20.10 -4.29
C TRP A 92 -31.89 18.92 -3.51
N PRO A 93 -31.13 17.89 -3.13
CA PRO A 93 -29.81 17.57 -3.65
C PRO A 93 -29.83 17.35 -5.17
#